data_AF-A0AA48QYT4-F1
#
_entry.id   AF-A0AA48QYT4-F1
#
_cell.length_a   1.000
_cell.length_b   1.000
_cell.length_c   1.000
_cell.angle_alpha   90.00
_cell.angle_beta   90.00
_cell.angle_gamma   90.00
#
_symmetry.space_group_name_H-M   'P 1'
#
loop_
_entity.id
_entity.type
_entity.pdbx_description
1 polymer ?
#
loop_
_entity_poly.entity_id
_entity_poly.type
_entity_poly.pdbx_seq_one_letter_code
_entity_poly.pdbx_strand_id
1 'polypeptide(L)'
;MPGVRDISAEDFIKAYSAHLKRSGKLEIPTWVDIVKTGPQKELAPYDPDWFYVRAAAIARHIYLRKHVGVGALAKLHGTKHRRGVRPGHHRDSATGVERNVVQALEKIGVLEGHPNGGRKISQDGMRDLDRIATAVLETQRDEEEEEAESESDSDSDSDSDDSD
;
A
#
# COMPACT_ATOMS: atom_id res chain seq x y z
N MET A 1 8.59 5.96 -19.19
CA MET A 1 7.37 5.54 -18.48
C MET A 1 7.72 5.60 -17.00
N PRO A 2 7.00 6.39 -16.18
CA PRO A 2 7.24 6.44 -14.75
C PRO A 2 6.99 5.06 -14.14
N GLY A 3 7.82 4.67 -13.19
CA GLY A 3 7.65 3.43 -12.44
C GLY A 3 7.13 3.68 -11.03
N VAL A 4 6.81 2.60 -10.31
CA VAL A 4 6.41 2.63 -8.88
C VAL A 4 7.44 3.32 -7.97
N ARG A 5 8.69 3.49 -8.45
CA ARG A 5 9.77 4.17 -7.74
C ARG A 5 9.65 5.70 -7.75
N ASP A 6 8.94 6.24 -8.72
CA ASP A 6 8.87 7.69 -8.97
C ASP A 6 7.72 8.36 -8.19
N ILE A 7 7.03 7.60 -7.33
CA ILE A 7 5.81 8.02 -6.62
C ILE A 7 5.98 7.80 -5.13
N SER A 8 5.32 8.66 -4.35
CA SER A 8 5.18 8.48 -2.92
C SER A 8 4.62 7.09 -2.59
N ALA A 9 5.07 6.53 -1.46
CA ALA A 9 4.62 5.20 -1.05
C ALA A 9 3.13 5.20 -0.67
N GLU A 10 2.66 6.29 -0.07
CA GLU A 10 1.32 6.40 0.47
C GLU A 10 0.28 6.49 -0.66
N ASP A 11 0.50 7.37 -1.62
CA ASP A 11 -0.41 7.60 -2.74
C ASP A 11 -0.55 6.35 -3.59
N PHE A 12 0.57 5.68 -3.87
CA PHE A 12 0.57 4.42 -4.59
C PHE A 12 -0.23 3.34 -3.85
N ILE A 13 -0.01 3.17 -2.55
CA ILE A 13 -0.69 2.14 -1.75
C ILE A 13 -2.19 2.41 -1.72
N LYS A 14 -2.60 3.67 -1.53
CA LYS A 14 -4.00 4.10 -1.54
C LYS A 14 -4.65 3.79 -2.88
N ALA A 15 -4.05 4.22 -3.99
CA ALA A 15 -4.58 3.98 -5.33
C ALA A 15 -4.64 2.49 -5.70
N TYR A 16 -3.59 1.73 -5.41
CA TYR A 16 -3.54 0.31 -5.74
C TYR A 16 -4.50 -0.51 -4.86
N SER A 17 -4.67 -0.16 -3.59
CA SER A 17 -5.68 -0.80 -2.73
C SER A 17 -7.10 -0.59 -3.25
N ALA A 18 -7.41 0.62 -3.71
CA ALA A 18 -8.70 0.93 -4.34
C ALA A 18 -8.88 0.19 -5.67
N HIS A 19 -7.82 0.02 -6.47
CA HIS A 19 -7.85 -0.80 -7.68
C HIS A 19 -8.14 -2.27 -7.37
N LEU A 20 -7.43 -2.86 -6.39
CA LEU A 20 -7.67 -4.24 -5.96
C LEU A 20 -9.09 -4.45 -5.45
N LYS A 21 -9.63 -3.49 -4.69
CA LYS A 21 -11.03 -3.52 -4.24
C LYS A 21 -12.02 -3.47 -5.39
N ARG A 22 -11.84 -2.54 -6.34
CA ARG A 22 -12.68 -2.43 -7.55
C ARG A 22 -12.62 -3.68 -8.42
N SER A 23 -11.47 -4.36 -8.46
CA SER A 23 -11.31 -5.56 -9.27
C SER A 23 -12.16 -6.74 -8.76
N GLY A 24 -12.40 -6.81 -7.45
CA GLY A 24 -13.14 -7.91 -6.80
C GLY A 24 -12.49 -9.30 -6.93
N LYS A 25 -11.28 -9.40 -7.52
CA LYS A 25 -10.60 -10.68 -7.79
C LYS A 25 -9.80 -11.18 -6.59
N LEU A 26 -9.56 -10.33 -5.61
CA LEU A 26 -8.75 -10.66 -4.45
C LEU A 26 -9.60 -11.40 -3.42
N GLU A 27 -9.29 -12.68 -3.22
CA GLU A 27 -9.96 -13.50 -2.22
C GLU A 27 -9.63 -12.99 -0.82
N ILE A 28 -10.64 -12.51 -0.10
CA ILE A 28 -10.52 -12.09 1.28
C ILE A 28 -10.82 -13.29 2.19
N PRO A 29 -9.91 -13.67 3.10
CA PRO A 29 -10.18 -14.69 4.09
C PRO A 29 -11.31 -14.29 5.05
N THR A 30 -12.09 -15.27 5.50
CA THR A 30 -13.26 -15.07 6.38
C THR A 30 -12.96 -14.48 7.75
N TRP A 31 -11.70 -14.50 8.19
CA TRP A 31 -11.28 -14.04 9.52
C TRP A 31 -10.72 -12.61 9.54
N VAL A 32 -10.68 -11.91 8.39
CA VAL A 32 -10.03 -10.59 8.24
C VAL A 32 -10.66 -9.51 9.12
N ASP A 33 -11.94 -9.64 9.42
CA ASP A 33 -12.73 -8.75 10.29
C ASP A 33 -12.47 -8.98 11.79
N ILE A 34 -12.03 -10.18 12.18
CA ILE A 34 -11.90 -10.58 13.59
C ILE A 34 -10.44 -10.44 14.08
N VAL A 35 -9.46 -10.64 13.21
CA VAL A 35 -8.07 -10.78 13.64
C VAL A 35 -7.33 -9.46 13.76
N LYS A 36 -6.34 -9.45 14.65
CA LYS A 36 -5.26 -8.47 14.62
C LYS A 36 -4.17 -8.86 13.64
N THR A 37 -3.48 -7.85 13.11
CA THR A 37 -2.40 -8.02 12.11
C THR A 37 -1.12 -8.63 12.67
N GLY A 38 -1.00 -8.72 13.99
CA GLY A 38 0.16 -9.33 14.62
C GLY A 38 0.03 -9.39 16.14
N PRO A 39 0.82 -10.27 16.79
CA PRO A 39 0.80 -10.40 18.24
C PRO A 39 1.25 -9.13 18.96
N GLN A 40 2.02 -8.27 18.28
CA GLN A 40 2.50 -6.99 18.79
C GLN A 40 1.43 -5.90 18.90
N LYS A 41 0.29 -6.08 18.22
CA LYS A 41 -0.84 -5.14 18.25
C LYS A 41 -1.80 -5.50 19.39
N GLU A 42 -2.36 -4.47 20.01
CA GLU A 42 -3.38 -4.60 21.06
C GLU A 42 -4.77 -4.76 20.44
N LEU A 43 -5.08 -3.96 19.42
CA LEU A 43 -6.36 -3.94 18.71
C LEU A 43 -6.22 -4.38 17.25
N ALA A 44 -7.34 -4.80 16.67
CA ALA A 44 -7.47 -5.02 15.23
C ALA A 44 -7.47 -3.67 14.47
N PRO A 45 -7.17 -3.67 13.15
CA PRO A 45 -7.29 -2.47 12.33
C PRO A 45 -8.72 -1.92 12.34
N TYR A 46 -8.86 -0.59 12.40
CA TYR A 46 -10.17 0.07 12.34
C TYR A 46 -10.73 0.14 10.92
N ASP A 47 -9.86 0.23 9.92
CA ASP A 47 -10.24 0.22 8.52
C ASP A 47 -10.68 -1.19 8.11
N PRO A 48 -11.93 -1.41 7.65
CA PRO A 48 -12.38 -2.73 7.19
C PRO A 48 -11.65 -3.22 5.93
N ASP A 49 -11.09 -2.29 5.13
CA ASP A 49 -10.38 -2.59 3.88
C ASP A 49 -8.87 -2.80 4.09
N TRP A 50 -8.41 -2.93 5.33
CA TRP A 50 -6.99 -3.03 5.68
C TRP A 50 -6.26 -4.16 4.94
N PHE A 51 -6.97 -5.23 4.54
CA PHE A 51 -6.41 -6.35 3.80
C PHE A 51 -5.95 -5.94 2.39
N TYR A 52 -6.70 -5.05 1.71
CA TYR A 52 -6.32 -4.49 0.41
C TYR A 52 -5.13 -3.54 0.53
N VAL A 53 -5.12 -2.72 1.58
CA VAL A 53 -3.99 -1.83 1.88
C VAL A 53 -2.73 -2.65 2.13
N ARG A 54 -2.84 -3.76 2.86
CA ARG A 54 -1.72 -4.69 3.09
C ARG A 54 -1.27 -5.37 1.81
N ALA A 55 -2.19 -5.81 0.95
CA ALA A 55 -1.87 -6.38 -0.36
C ALA A 55 -1.09 -5.39 -1.23
N ALA A 56 -1.52 -4.14 -1.28
CA ALA A 56 -0.83 -3.09 -2.03
C ALA A 56 0.57 -2.81 -1.47
N ALA A 57 0.71 -2.70 -0.15
CA ALA A 57 2.01 -2.50 0.50
C ALA A 57 3.00 -3.64 0.21
N ILE A 58 2.53 -4.90 0.25
CA ILE A 58 3.36 -6.07 -0.04
C ILE A 58 3.73 -6.13 -1.53
N ALA A 59 2.79 -5.89 -2.43
CA ALA A 59 3.05 -5.87 -3.87
C ALA A 59 4.12 -4.82 -4.22
N ARG A 60 4.00 -3.60 -3.67
CA ARG A 60 5.02 -2.56 -3.80
C ARG A 60 6.37 -2.98 -3.23
N HIS A 61 6.38 -3.60 -2.05
CA HIS A 61 7.62 -4.03 -1.41
C HIS A 61 8.37 -5.08 -2.24
N ILE A 62 7.64 -6.06 -2.81
CA ILE A 62 8.20 -7.08 -3.70
C ILE A 62 8.60 -6.49 -5.04
N TYR A 63 7.89 -5.48 -5.57
CA TYR A 63 8.35 -4.78 -6.77
C TYR A 63 9.73 -4.11 -6.55
N LEU A 64 9.91 -3.46 -5.40
CA LEU A 64 11.15 -2.76 -5.06
C LEU A 64 12.31 -3.70 -4.70
N ARG A 65 12.02 -4.95 -4.34
CA ARG A 65 12.99 -5.95 -3.88
C ARG A 65 12.88 -7.21 -4.74
N LYS A 66 13.95 -7.57 -5.46
CA LYS A 66 13.98 -8.67 -6.44
C LYS A 66 13.18 -9.93 -6.08
N HIS A 67 13.29 -10.42 -4.85
CA HIS A 67 12.50 -11.53 -4.32
C HIS A 67 12.39 -11.39 -2.79
N VAL A 68 11.23 -11.73 -2.22
CA VAL A 68 10.98 -11.59 -0.77
C VAL A 68 10.23 -12.81 -0.23
N GLY A 69 10.60 -13.23 0.98
CA GLY A 69 9.92 -14.30 1.71
C GLY A 69 8.97 -13.77 2.80
N VAL A 70 8.06 -14.64 3.26
CA VAL A 70 7.07 -14.30 4.31
C VAL A 70 7.72 -13.82 5.61
N GLY A 71 8.86 -14.40 6.00
CA GLY A 71 9.58 -13.95 7.21
C GLY A 71 10.15 -12.53 7.11
N ALA A 72 10.58 -12.12 5.92
CA ALA A 72 11.04 -10.75 5.70
C ALA A 72 9.88 -9.75 5.76
N LEU A 73 8.71 -10.11 5.20
CA LEU A 73 7.48 -9.33 5.34
C LEU A 73 7.02 -9.24 6.80
N ALA A 74 7.12 -10.34 7.54
CA ALA A 74 6.73 -10.37 8.94
C ALA A 74 7.60 -9.45 9.81
N LYS A 75 8.90 -9.37 9.50
CA LYS A 75 9.83 -8.43 10.14
C LYS A 75 9.55 -6.98 9.72
N LEU A 76 9.24 -6.76 8.44
CA LEU A 76 8.90 -5.43 7.90
C LEU A 76 7.66 -4.84 8.58
N HIS A 77 6.60 -5.63 8.71
CA HIS A 77 5.36 -5.22 9.37
C HIS A 77 5.37 -5.43 10.90
N GLY A 78 6.49 -5.91 11.43
CA GLY A 78 6.74 -6.02 12.87
C GLY A 78 6.91 -4.66 13.51
N THR A 79 6.47 -4.52 14.77
CA THR A 79 6.60 -3.26 15.51
C THR A 79 7.02 -3.54 16.96
N LYS A 80 7.29 -2.48 17.73
CA LYS A 80 7.54 -2.60 19.17
C LYS A 80 6.31 -3.19 19.85
N HIS A 81 6.50 -4.27 20.60
CA HIS A 81 5.47 -4.92 21.40
C HIS A 81 5.53 -4.41 22.85
N ARG A 82 4.40 -3.92 23.35
CA ARG A 82 4.24 -3.52 24.75
C ARG A 82 4.07 -4.77 25.61
N ARG A 83 4.97 -4.96 26.60
CA ARG A 83 4.99 -6.14 27.49
C ARG A 83 4.45 -5.81 28.89
N GLY A 84 3.52 -4.85 29.00
CA GLY A 84 3.06 -4.31 30.27
C GLY A 84 4.18 -3.55 30.99
N VAL A 85 4.66 -4.11 32.11
CA VAL A 85 5.68 -3.50 32.98
C VAL A 85 7.11 -3.66 32.43
N ARG A 86 7.38 -4.69 31.62
CA ARG A 86 8.73 -4.93 31.08
C ARG A 86 9.00 -4.02 29.87
N PRO A 87 10.27 -3.63 29.62
CA PRO A 87 10.65 -2.86 28.44
C PRO A 87 10.14 -3.50 27.14
N GLY A 88 9.71 -2.64 26.22
CA GLY A 88 9.22 -3.07 24.92
C GLY A 88 10.36 -3.52 24.01
N HIS A 89 10.14 -4.61 23.28
CA HIS A 89 11.07 -5.14 22.28
C HIS A 89 10.36 -5.27 20.93
N HIS A 90 11.13 -5.32 19.84
CA HIS A 90 10.58 -5.62 18.53
C HIS A 90 9.98 -7.03 18.50
N ARG A 91 8.83 -7.18 17.85
CA ARG A 91 8.21 -8.47 17.57
C ARG A 91 7.61 -8.43 16.17
N ASP A 92 7.86 -9.50 15.42
CA ASP A 92 7.38 -9.69 14.06
C ASP A 92 5.85 -9.73 14.01
N SER A 93 5.28 -9.40 12.84
CA SER A 93 3.86 -9.50 12.56
C SER A 93 3.38 -10.96 12.45
N ALA A 94 2.06 -11.16 12.36
CA ALA A 94 1.52 -12.49 12.16
C ALA A 94 1.86 -13.00 10.76
N THR A 95 2.73 -14.01 10.67
CA THR A 95 3.12 -14.65 9.39
C THR A 95 1.93 -15.23 8.63
N GLY A 96 0.85 -15.61 9.32
CA GLY A 96 -0.39 -16.06 8.69
C GLY A 96 -1.03 -15.00 7.81
N VAL A 97 -1.08 -13.75 8.25
CA VAL A 97 -1.65 -12.64 7.48
C VAL A 97 -0.80 -12.41 6.23
N GLU A 98 0.52 -12.26 6.39
CA GLU A 98 1.45 -12.04 5.27
C GLU A 98 1.38 -13.16 4.23
N ARG A 99 1.30 -14.42 4.68
CA ARG A 99 1.22 -15.58 3.79
C ARG A 99 -0.06 -15.58 2.96
N ASN A 100 -1.21 -15.32 3.59
CA ASN A 100 -2.49 -15.32 2.90
C ASN A 100 -2.56 -14.20 1.85
N VAL A 101 -2.02 -13.01 2.17
CA VAL A 101 -1.96 -11.91 1.19
C VAL A 101 -1.07 -12.28 0.00
N VAL A 102 0.10 -12.86 0.25
CA VAL A 102 1.00 -13.30 -0.83
C VAL A 102 0.34 -14.38 -1.70
N GLN A 103 -0.37 -15.34 -1.10
CA GLN A 103 -1.11 -16.37 -1.82
C GLN A 103 -2.27 -15.78 -2.63
N ALA A 104 -2.98 -14.79 -2.10
CA ALA A 104 -4.06 -14.11 -2.83
C ALA A 104 -3.52 -13.35 -4.05
N LEU A 105 -2.40 -12.64 -3.91
CA LEU A 105 -1.74 -11.94 -5.03
C LEU A 105 -1.16 -12.90 -6.08
N GLU A 106 -0.69 -14.07 -5.66
CA GLU A 106 -0.23 -15.14 -6.54
C GLU A 106 -1.39 -15.72 -7.37
N LYS A 107 -2.57 -15.92 -6.77
CA LYS A 107 -3.78 -16.38 -7.47
C LYS A 107 -4.25 -15.40 -8.56
N ILE A 108 -4.10 -14.11 -8.32
CA ILE A 108 -4.46 -13.05 -9.30
C ILE A 108 -3.39 -12.93 -10.41
N GLY A 109 -2.24 -13.60 -10.25
CA GLY A 109 -1.14 -13.56 -11.21
C GLY A 109 -0.24 -12.32 -11.08
N VAL A 110 -0.36 -11.55 -9.99
CA VAL A 110 0.51 -10.40 -9.71
C VAL A 110 1.90 -10.86 -9.25
N LEU A 111 1.94 -11.94 -8.46
CA LEU A 111 3.17 -12.54 -7.95
C LEU A 111 3.45 -13.90 -8.58
N GLU A 112 4.73 -14.24 -8.70
CA GLU A 112 5.22 -15.55 -9.14
C GLU A 112 6.23 -16.13 -8.12
N GLY A 113 6.30 -17.47 -8.07
CA GLY A 113 7.33 -18.17 -7.31
C GLY A 113 8.71 -17.95 -7.92
N HIS A 114 9.71 -17.64 -7.10
CA HIS A 114 11.10 -17.49 -7.55
C HIS A 114 11.90 -18.79 -7.30
N PRO A 115 12.78 -19.25 -8.21
CA PRO A 115 13.54 -20.49 -8.05
C PRO A 115 14.42 -20.52 -6.80
N ASN A 116 14.97 -19.38 -6.38
CA ASN A 116 15.78 -19.27 -5.16
C ASN A 116 14.93 -19.09 -3.87
N GLY A 117 13.62 -19.36 -3.95
CA GLY A 117 12.68 -19.17 -2.87
C GLY A 117 12.13 -17.74 -2.77
N GLY A 118 11.05 -17.60 -1.98
CA GLY A 118 10.30 -16.36 -1.90
C GLY A 118 9.40 -16.14 -3.12
N ARG A 119 8.89 -14.92 -3.24
CA ARG A 119 8.04 -14.48 -4.35
C ARG A 119 8.68 -13.29 -5.04
N LYS A 120 8.47 -13.22 -6.35
CA LYS A 120 8.88 -12.13 -7.23
C LYS A 120 7.63 -11.56 -7.91
N ILE A 121 7.69 -10.32 -8.36
CA ILE A 121 6.64 -9.75 -9.20
C ILE A 121 6.63 -10.41 -10.59
N SER A 122 5.44 -10.79 -11.07
CA SER A 122 5.30 -11.34 -12.43
C SER A 122 5.44 -10.22 -13.47
N GLN A 123 5.61 -10.59 -14.74
CA GLN A 123 5.68 -9.59 -15.82
C GLN A 123 4.37 -8.81 -15.96
N ASP A 124 3.23 -9.47 -15.80
CA ASP A 124 1.92 -8.82 -15.86
C ASP A 124 1.63 -7.98 -14.61
N GLY A 125 2.06 -8.44 -13.44
CA GLY A 125 2.01 -7.66 -12.20
C GLY A 125 2.86 -6.39 -12.29
N MET A 126 4.02 -6.46 -12.92
CA MET A 126 4.87 -5.29 -13.15
C MET A 126 4.17 -4.26 -14.05
N ARG A 127 3.55 -4.70 -15.15
CA ARG A 127 2.77 -3.82 -16.05
C ARG A 127 1.56 -3.19 -15.35
N ASP A 128 0.87 -3.95 -14.52
CA ASP A 128 -0.29 -3.48 -13.75
C ASP A 128 0.12 -2.39 -12.75
N LEU A 129 1.16 -2.65 -11.96
CA LEU A 129 1.68 -1.69 -11.00
C LEU A 129 2.20 -0.40 -11.68
N ASP A 130 2.93 -0.52 -12.79
CA ASP A 130 3.46 0.64 -13.53
C ASP A 130 2.35 1.47 -14.20
N ARG A 131 1.25 0.82 -14.65
CA ARG A 131 0.08 1.54 -15.17
C ARG A 131 -0.61 2.35 -14.08
N ILE A 132 -0.82 1.74 -12.91
CA ILE A 132 -1.43 2.45 -11.77
C ILE A 132 -0.51 3.56 -11.28
N ALA A 133 0.81 3.34 -11.29
CA ALA A 133 1.79 4.38 -10.99
C ALA A 133 1.62 5.58 -11.94
N THR A 134 1.55 5.35 -13.25
CA THR A 134 1.36 6.42 -14.23
C THR A 134 0.06 7.19 -13.97
N ALA A 135 -1.04 6.48 -13.71
CA ALA A 135 -2.34 7.11 -13.41
C ALA A 135 -2.31 7.97 -12.13
N VAL A 136 -1.57 7.57 -11.10
CA VAL A 136 -1.42 8.37 -9.87
C VAL A 136 -0.66 9.66 -10.14
N LEU A 137 0.38 9.61 -10.97
CA LEU A 137 1.14 10.82 -11.33
C LEU A 137 0.32 11.78 -12.19
N GLU A 138 -0.55 11.25 -13.06
CA GLU A 138 -1.50 12.08 -13.81
C GLU A 138 -2.46 12.77 -12.84
N THR A 139 -3.09 12.03 -11.93
CA THR A 139 -4.00 12.64 -10.94
C THR A 139 -3.32 13.67 -10.03
N GLN A 140 -2.05 13.45 -9.66
CA GLN A 140 -1.31 14.41 -8.85
C GLN A 140 -1.02 15.72 -9.59
N ARG A 141 -0.75 15.63 -10.89
CA ARG A 141 -0.55 16.83 -11.72
C ARG A 141 -1.85 17.60 -11.92
N ASP A 142 -2.95 16.88 -12.16
CA ASP A 142 -4.27 17.49 -12.30
C ASP A 142 -4.67 18.21 -11.00
N GLU A 143 -4.42 17.60 -9.83
CA GLU A 143 -4.65 18.23 -8.51
C GLU A 143 -3.76 19.47 -8.29
N GLU A 144 -2.48 19.42 -8.67
CA GLU A 144 -1.55 20.56 -8.60
C GLU A 144 -1.98 21.71 -9.53
N GLU A 145 -2.50 21.40 -10.73
CA GLU A 145 -3.01 22.40 -11.68
C GLU A 145 -4.30 23.07 -11.16
N GLU A 146 -5.23 22.30 -10.59
CA GLU A 146 -6.47 22.83 -9.98
C GLU A 146 -6.17 23.72 -8.76
N GLU A 147 -5.22 23.33 -7.90
CA GLU A 147 -4.80 24.14 -6.77
C GLU A 147 -4.19 25.47 -7.23
N ALA A 148 -3.31 25.44 -8.24
CA ALA A 148 -2.69 26.65 -8.79
C ALA A 148 -3.69 27.61 -9.45
N GLU A 149 -4.69 27.08 -10.16
CA GLU A 149 -5.79 27.89 -10.72
C GLU A 149 -6.58 28.58 -9.59
N SER A 150 -6.91 27.84 -8.53
CA SER A 150 -7.69 28.37 -7.39
C SER A 150 -6.94 29.44 -6.57
N GLU A 151 -5.62 29.31 -6.44
CA GLU A 151 -4.78 30.31 -5.78
C GLU A 151 -4.73 31.60 -6.61
N SER A 152 -4.60 31.49 -7.93
CA SER A 152 -4.55 32.65 -8.85
C SER A 152 -5.85 33.45 -8.89
N ASP A 153 -7.00 32.79 -8.80
CA ASP A 153 -8.31 33.46 -8.73
C ASP A 153 -8.48 34.21 -7.39
N SER A 154 -7.94 33.66 -6.29
CA SER A 154 -8.04 34.27 -4.96
C SER A 154 -7.20 35.54 -4.77
N ASP A 155 -6.01 35.59 -5.40
CA ASP A 155 -5.13 36.77 -5.36
C ASP A 155 -5.71 37.94 -6.20
N SER A 156 -6.47 37.64 -7.27
CA SER A 156 -7.12 38.66 -8.10
C SER A 156 -8.26 39.40 -7.39
N ASP A 157 -8.94 38.76 -6.43
CA ASP A 157 -10.03 39.36 -5.66
C ASP A 157 -9.52 40.26 -4.51
N SER A 158 -8.27 40.09 -4.06
CA SER A 158 -7.66 40.88 -2.97
C SER A 158 -7.22 42.28 -3.39
N ASP A 159 -6.88 42.51 -4.66
CA ASP A 159 -6.36 43.81 -5.14
C ASP A 159 -7.47 44.83 -5.44
N SER A 160 -8.74 44.49 -5.23
CA SER A 160 -9.90 45.33 -5.57
C SER A 160 -10.44 46.19 -4.41
N ASP A 161 -9.96 46.03 -3.18
CA ASP A 161 -10.54 46.65 -1.96
C ASP A 161 -9.78 47.88 -1.41
N ASP A 162 -8.71 48.36 -2.05
CA ASP A 162 -7.90 49.51 -1.58
C ASP A 162 -8.06 50.77 -2.45
N SER A 163 -9.32 51.23 -2.62
CA SER A 163 -9.62 52.51 -3.30
C SER A 163 -10.81 53.23 -2.66
N ASP A 164 -10.57 53.96 -1.57
CA ASP A 164 -11.42 55.06 -1.08
C ASP A 164 -10.55 56.22 -0.54
#